data_AF-A0A8B8SN18-F1
#
_entry.id   AF-A0A8B8SN18-F1
#
_cell.length_a   1.000
_cell.length_b   1.000
_cell.length_c   1.000
_cell.angle_alpha   90.00
_cell.angle_beta   90.00
_cell.angle_gamma   90.00
#
_symmetry.space_group_name_H-M   'P 1'
#
loop_
_entity.id
_entity.type
_entity.pdbx_description
1 polymer ?
#
loop_
_entity_poly.entity_id
_entity_poly.type
_entity_poly.pdbx_seq_one_letter_code
_entity_poly.pdbx_strand_id
1 'polypeptide(L)'
;MACSGGGGPDQPPSAALSHVSPGSLSTRTDLLSGIIPELCQKYPDLNFVIGGEGPKRIILEEVRERYQLHDRVHLLGALEHKDVRNVLVQGHIFLNTSLTEAFCMAIVEAASCGLQVVSTRVGGIPEVLPESLIILCEPSVKSLCEGLEKAISQLKSGALLPPEKIHNIVKTFYTWRNVAERTEKVYDRVAGEAVLSMDKRLDRLISHCGPVTGCIFALLAVLNFLFLVFLRWVTPDSIIDVAVDATGPRAAWARQHPCSKKGGENNEMSKTR
;
A
#
# COMPACT_ATOMS: atom_id res chain seq x y z
N MET A 1 28.20 -0.31 2.63
CA MET A 1 28.79 -0.01 1.31
C MET A 1 27.75 0.76 0.51
N ALA A 2 27.97 2.07 0.37
CA ALA A 2 27.11 2.96 -0.40
C ALA A 2 27.50 2.84 -1.87
N CYS A 3 26.57 2.46 -2.74
CA CYS A 3 26.75 2.59 -4.18
C CYS A 3 26.23 3.96 -4.61
N SER A 4 27.16 4.89 -4.71
CA SER A 4 27.05 6.14 -5.43
C SER A 4 26.93 5.86 -6.93
N GLY A 5 25.71 5.86 -7.46
CA GLY A 5 25.42 5.95 -8.89
C GLY A 5 24.94 7.36 -9.19
N GLY A 6 25.83 8.20 -9.72
CA GLY A 6 25.50 9.56 -10.12
C GLY A 6 24.56 9.55 -11.33
N GLY A 7 23.32 10.04 -11.14
CA GLY A 7 22.48 10.49 -12.24
C GLY A 7 22.90 11.89 -12.65
N GLY A 8 23.42 12.04 -13.88
CA GLY A 8 23.64 13.35 -14.48
C GLY A 8 22.31 14.07 -14.80
N PRO A 9 22.31 15.40 -14.98
CA PRO A 9 21.09 16.21 -15.08
C PRO A 9 20.35 16.17 -16.44
N ASP A 10 20.75 15.30 -17.38
CA ASP A 10 20.27 15.32 -18.78
C ASP A 10 19.45 14.06 -19.19
N GLN A 11 18.85 13.32 -18.24
CA GLN A 11 17.91 12.25 -18.62
C GLN A 11 16.51 12.84 -18.87
N PRO A 12 15.88 12.57 -20.03
CA PRO A 12 14.49 12.98 -20.27
C PRO A 12 13.59 12.39 -19.17
N PRO A 13 12.44 13.02 -18.83
CA PRO A 13 11.56 12.58 -17.75
C PRO A 13 11.01 11.17 -18.05
N SER A 14 11.75 10.15 -17.62
CA SER A 14 11.52 8.75 -17.95
C SER A 14 10.54 8.10 -16.98
N ALA A 15 9.66 7.30 -17.58
CA ALA A 15 8.83 6.26 -16.97
C ALA A 15 7.81 6.73 -15.92
N ALA A 16 6.57 6.93 -16.40
CA ALA A 16 5.40 6.57 -15.62
C ALA A 16 5.37 5.04 -15.49
N LEU A 17 5.80 4.50 -14.35
CA LEU A 17 5.77 3.06 -14.11
C LEU A 17 4.39 2.63 -13.60
N SER A 18 3.79 1.64 -14.24
CA SER A 18 2.65 0.90 -13.68
C SER A 18 3.12 -0.53 -13.37
N HIS A 19 3.18 -0.84 -12.07
CA HIS A 19 3.49 -2.19 -11.58
C HIS A 19 2.18 -2.97 -11.42
N VAL A 20 2.09 -4.11 -12.08
CA VAL A 20 0.93 -5.01 -11.99
C VAL A 20 1.37 -6.38 -11.50
N SER A 21 0.89 -6.76 -10.31
CA SER A 21 1.09 -8.09 -9.74
C SER A 21 0.44 -9.19 -10.57
N PRO A 22 0.98 -10.43 -10.56
CA PRO A 22 0.39 -11.57 -11.25
C PRO A 22 -1.03 -11.83 -10.74
N GLY A 23 -2.02 -11.83 -11.65
CA GLY A 23 -3.40 -12.25 -11.35
C GLY A 23 -4.46 -11.16 -11.36
N SER A 24 -4.15 -9.91 -11.73
CA SER A 24 -5.14 -8.83 -11.64
C SER A 24 -5.02 -7.78 -12.77
N LEU A 25 -4.75 -8.23 -13.99
CA LEU A 25 -4.86 -7.38 -15.19
C LEU A 25 -6.31 -7.22 -15.70
N SER A 26 -7.33 -7.73 -14.99
CA SER A 26 -8.71 -7.76 -15.50
C SER A 26 -9.44 -6.41 -15.42
N THR A 27 -9.02 -5.46 -14.57
CA THR A 27 -9.76 -4.19 -14.36
C THR A 27 -8.90 -2.91 -14.43
N ARG A 28 -7.57 -3.01 -14.57
CA ARG A 28 -6.66 -1.86 -14.45
C ARG A 28 -6.23 -1.23 -15.78
N THR A 29 -6.34 -1.96 -16.89
CA THR A 29 -5.70 -1.62 -18.18
C THR A 29 -6.54 -0.70 -19.07
N ASP A 30 -7.85 -0.64 -18.85
CA ASP A 30 -8.78 0.07 -19.75
C ASP A 30 -8.60 1.59 -19.69
N LEU A 31 -8.12 2.12 -18.57
CA LEU A 31 -7.80 3.55 -18.46
C LEU A 31 -6.42 3.86 -19.06
N LEU A 32 -5.45 2.95 -18.92
CA LEU A 32 -4.10 3.14 -19.46
C LEU A 32 -4.09 3.27 -20.98
N SER A 33 -4.93 2.49 -21.68
CA SER A 33 -5.04 2.55 -23.15
C SER A 33 -5.50 3.92 -23.66
N GLY A 34 -6.26 4.68 -22.88
CA GLY A 34 -6.64 6.06 -23.19
C GLY A 34 -5.58 7.08 -22.81
N ILE A 35 -4.93 6.90 -21.65
CA ILE A 35 -3.93 7.85 -21.10
C ILE A 35 -2.66 7.89 -21.95
N ILE A 36 -2.14 6.71 -22.33
CA ILE A 36 -0.87 6.57 -23.05
C ILE A 36 -0.84 7.39 -24.34
N PRO A 37 -1.76 7.21 -25.31
CA PRO A 37 -1.70 7.94 -26.58
C PRO A 37 -1.88 9.46 -26.39
N GLU A 38 -2.77 9.87 -25.49
CA GLU A 38 -3.05 11.29 -25.21
C GLU A 38 -1.79 12.01 -24.68
N LEU A 39 -1.12 11.43 -23.69
CA LEU A 39 0.07 12.06 -23.10
C LEU A 39 1.30 11.91 -23.98
N CYS A 40 1.48 10.78 -24.66
CA CYS A 40 2.56 10.59 -25.61
C CYS A 40 2.48 11.57 -26.79
N GLN A 41 1.27 12.02 -27.18
CA GLN A 41 1.14 13.04 -28.21
C GLN A 41 1.59 14.42 -27.71
N LYS A 42 1.31 14.74 -26.44
CA LYS A 42 1.61 16.05 -25.83
C LYS A 42 3.04 16.17 -25.31
N TYR A 43 3.64 15.06 -24.87
CA TYR A 43 4.97 15.00 -24.28
C TYR A 43 5.85 14.02 -25.06
N PRO A 44 6.67 14.52 -26.01
CA PRO A 44 7.54 13.67 -26.83
C PRO A 44 8.53 12.83 -26.01
N ASP A 45 9.04 13.41 -24.93
CA ASP A 45 10.06 12.81 -24.05
C ASP A 45 9.48 11.84 -23.01
N LEU A 46 8.16 11.65 -22.98
CA LEU A 46 7.50 10.78 -22.02
C LEU A 46 7.58 9.32 -22.47
N ASN A 47 8.18 8.50 -21.61
CA ASN A 47 8.24 7.05 -21.78
C ASN A 47 7.36 6.36 -20.73
N PHE A 48 6.73 5.27 -21.12
CA PHE A 48 5.96 4.37 -20.26
C PHE A 48 6.70 3.03 -20.16
N VAL A 49 6.86 2.57 -18.93
CA VAL A 49 7.39 1.23 -18.66
C VAL A 49 6.31 0.50 -17.86
N ILE A 50 5.83 -0.61 -18.40
CA ILE A 50 4.66 -1.32 -17.87
C ILE A 50 5.10 -2.74 -17.55
N GLY A 51 5.06 -3.07 -16.25
CA GLY A 51 5.39 -4.39 -15.74
C GLY A 51 4.12 -5.11 -15.32
N GLY A 52 3.93 -6.33 -15.81
CA GLY A 52 2.75 -7.13 -15.55
C GLY A 52 2.35 -8.05 -16.70
N GLU A 53 1.69 -9.15 -16.35
CA GLU A 53 1.05 -10.05 -17.32
C GLU A 53 -0.44 -10.16 -17.08
N GLY A 54 -1.15 -10.44 -18.16
CA GLY A 54 -2.57 -10.80 -18.11
C GLY A 54 -3.33 -10.56 -19.41
N PRO A 55 -4.62 -10.91 -19.43
CA PRO A 55 -5.40 -11.02 -20.67
C PRO A 55 -5.58 -9.68 -21.40
N LYS A 56 -5.60 -8.56 -20.67
CA LYS A 56 -5.75 -7.22 -21.24
C LYS A 56 -4.46 -6.61 -21.79
N ARG A 57 -3.33 -7.33 -21.77
CA ARG A 57 -2.07 -6.88 -22.37
C ARG A 57 -2.22 -6.58 -23.86
N ILE A 58 -3.04 -7.37 -24.56
CA ILE A 58 -3.30 -7.19 -25.99
C ILE A 58 -3.85 -5.79 -26.33
N ILE A 59 -4.63 -5.19 -25.44
CA ILE A 59 -5.17 -3.83 -25.64
C ILE A 59 -4.04 -2.80 -25.65
N LEU A 60 -3.03 -2.96 -24.79
CA LEU A 60 -1.87 -2.06 -24.77
C LEU A 60 -0.97 -2.29 -25.99
N GLU A 61 -0.84 -3.53 -26.45
CA GLU A 61 -0.11 -3.84 -27.68
C GLU A 61 -0.82 -3.20 -28.88
N GLU A 62 -2.14 -3.35 -29.03
CA GLU A 62 -2.94 -2.70 -30.07
C GLU A 62 -2.79 -1.18 -30.06
N VAL A 63 -2.83 -0.55 -28.88
CA VAL A 63 -2.59 0.90 -28.74
C VAL A 63 -1.17 1.25 -29.17
N ARG A 64 -0.17 0.47 -28.76
CA ARG A 64 1.23 0.70 -29.14
C ARG A 64 1.43 0.60 -30.66
N GLU A 65 0.85 -0.40 -31.32
CA GLU A 65 0.90 -0.55 -32.77
C GLU A 65 0.14 0.59 -33.48
N ARG A 66 -1.10 0.88 -33.05
CA ARG A 66 -1.96 1.90 -33.68
C ARG A 66 -1.36 3.30 -33.64
N TYR A 67 -0.69 3.64 -32.55
CA TYR A 67 -0.07 4.96 -32.35
C TYR A 67 1.45 4.97 -32.58
N GLN A 68 2.03 3.87 -33.07
CA GLN A 68 3.47 3.73 -33.36
C GLN A 68 4.37 4.09 -32.17
N LEU A 69 4.03 3.59 -30.97
CA LEU A 69 4.69 3.94 -29.71
C LEU A 69 5.74 2.92 -29.24
N HIS A 70 6.34 2.13 -30.14
CA HIS A 70 7.27 1.04 -29.79
C HIS A 70 8.47 1.51 -28.97
N ASP A 71 9.02 2.68 -29.31
CA ASP A 71 10.20 3.24 -28.66
C ASP A 71 9.88 3.92 -27.31
N ARG A 72 8.59 4.08 -27.00
CA ARG A 72 8.13 4.85 -25.83
C ARG A 72 7.31 4.04 -24.84
N VAL A 73 6.69 2.95 -25.27
CA VAL A 73 5.84 2.10 -24.43
C VAL A 73 6.47 0.72 -24.34
N HIS A 74 7.25 0.51 -23.28
CA HIS A 74 7.94 -0.75 -23.01
C HIS A 74 7.07 -1.66 -22.15
N LEU A 75 6.60 -2.75 -22.74
CA LEU A 75 5.86 -3.81 -22.06
C LEU A 75 6.83 -4.89 -21.60
N LEU A 76 7.16 -4.93 -20.31
CA LEU A 76 8.17 -5.84 -19.76
C LEU A 76 7.65 -7.27 -19.52
N GLY A 77 6.32 -7.44 -19.49
CA GLY A 77 5.70 -8.69 -19.09
C GLY A 77 5.83 -8.95 -17.58
N ALA A 78 5.80 -10.22 -17.17
CA ALA A 78 5.74 -10.59 -15.76
C ALA A 78 7.08 -10.31 -15.10
N LEU A 79 7.06 -9.51 -14.04
CA LEU A 79 8.24 -9.21 -13.24
C LEU A 79 8.23 -10.07 -11.98
N GLU A 80 9.38 -10.67 -11.67
CA GLU A 80 9.60 -11.25 -10.35
C GLU A 80 9.78 -10.13 -9.32
N HIS A 81 9.35 -10.39 -8.08
CA HIS A 81 9.39 -9.38 -7.00
C HIS A 81 10.78 -8.78 -6.79
N LYS A 82 11.85 -9.56 -7.01
CA LYS A 82 13.25 -9.10 -6.89
C LYS A 82 13.62 -8.04 -7.94
N ASP A 83 12.98 -8.06 -9.11
CA ASP A 83 13.30 -7.21 -10.25
C ASP A 83 12.45 -5.93 -10.29
N VAL A 84 11.33 -5.91 -9.57
CA VAL A 84 10.43 -4.75 -9.46
C VAL A 84 11.19 -3.49 -9.04
N ARG A 85 12.09 -3.61 -8.05
CA ARG A 85 12.92 -2.49 -7.60
C ARG A 85 13.79 -1.94 -8.72
N ASN A 86 14.43 -2.82 -9.50
CA ASN A 86 15.34 -2.42 -10.58
C ASN A 86 14.61 -1.63 -11.66
N VAL A 87 13.32 -1.91 -11.84
CA VAL A 87 12.46 -1.22 -12.79
C VAL A 87 11.96 0.11 -12.20
N LEU A 88 11.51 0.11 -10.94
CA LEU A 88 11.03 1.33 -10.27
C LEU A 88 12.09 2.43 -10.22
N VAL A 89 13.34 2.11 -9.88
CA VAL A 89 14.41 3.11 -9.75
C VAL A 89 14.80 3.81 -11.07
N GLN A 90 14.32 3.33 -12.22
CA GLN A 90 14.54 3.96 -13.52
C GLN A 90 13.50 5.06 -13.83
N GLY A 91 12.43 5.12 -13.04
CA GLY A 91 11.32 6.05 -13.25
C GLY A 91 11.32 7.23 -12.30
N HIS A 92 10.57 8.25 -12.68
CA HIS A 92 10.35 9.46 -11.89
C HIS A 92 8.95 9.49 -11.27
N ILE A 93 7.97 8.91 -11.96
CA ILE A 93 6.54 8.97 -11.59
C ILE A 93 5.98 7.55 -11.61
N PHE A 94 5.17 7.20 -10.63
CA PHE A 94 4.43 5.94 -10.59
C PHE A 94 2.94 6.22 -10.82
N LEU A 95 2.32 5.49 -11.74
CA LEU A 95 0.91 5.64 -12.08
C LEU A 95 0.12 4.39 -11.70
N ASN A 96 -0.87 4.56 -10.83
CA ASN A 96 -1.85 3.53 -10.50
C ASN A 96 -3.25 3.91 -11.03
N THR A 97 -3.81 3.07 -11.89
CA THR A 97 -5.11 3.28 -12.56
C THR A 97 -6.19 2.32 -12.06
N SER A 98 -6.02 1.75 -10.87
CA SER A 98 -6.94 0.75 -10.33
C SER A 98 -8.33 1.33 -10.05
N LEU A 99 -9.38 0.56 -10.33
CA LEU A 99 -10.77 0.95 -10.02
C LEU A 99 -11.17 0.59 -8.58
N THR A 100 -10.49 -0.39 -7.98
CA THR A 100 -10.71 -0.83 -6.59
C THR A 100 -9.38 -1.27 -5.99
N GLU A 101 -9.02 -0.73 -4.82
CA GLU A 101 -7.82 -1.09 -4.08
C GLU A 101 -8.04 -0.89 -2.58
N ALA A 102 -7.51 -1.80 -1.76
CA ALA A 102 -7.54 -1.64 -0.30
C ALA A 102 -6.33 -0.84 0.19
N PHE A 103 -5.12 -1.29 -0.13
CA PHE A 103 -3.87 -0.67 0.35
C PHE A 103 -2.79 -0.54 -0.74
N CYS A 104 -2.86 -1.33 -1.81
CA CYS A 104 -1.93 -1.31 -2.94
C CYS A 104 -0.44 -1.20 -2.56
N MET A 105 0.19 -2.34 -2.25
CA MET A 105 1.62 -2.39 -1.89
C MET A 105 2.54 -1.73 -2.92
N ALA A 106 2.18 -1.78 -4.20
CA ALA A 106 2.95 -1.18 -5.29
C ALA A 106 3.13 0.34 -5.13
N ILE A 107 2.15 1.05 -4.55
CA ILE A 107 2.26 2.48 -4.23
C ILE A 107 3.34 2.73 -3.18
N VAL A 108 3.39 1.89 -2.15
CA VAL A 108 4.40 1.99 -1.07
C VAL A 108 5.78 1.62 -1.61
N GLU A 109 5.90 0.60 -2.45
CA GLU A 109 7.16 0.20 -3.11
C GLU A 109 7.70 1.32 -4.00
N ALA A 110 6.83 1.95 -4.80
CA ALA A 110 7.21 3.05 -5.68
C ALA A 110 7.65 4.29 -4.90
N ALA A 111 6.87 4.70 -3.90
CA ALA A 111 7.26 5.82 -3.03
C ALA A 111 8.53 5.50 -2.23
N SER A 112 8.75 4.24 -1.83
CA SER A 112 10.00 3.81 -1.20
C SER A 112 11.19 3.88 -2.15
N CYS A 113 10.98 3.77 -3.47
CA CYS A 113 12.02 4.01 -4.48
C CYS A 113 12.19 5.50 -4.80
N GLY A 114 11.39 6.38 -4.20
CA GLY A 114 11.48 7.83 -4.35
C GLY A 114 10.72 8.40 -5.54
N LEU A 115 9.74 7.67 -6.08
CA LEU A 115 8.93 8.13 -7.20
C LEU A 115 7.77 8.98 -6.69
N GLN A 116 7.37 9.98 -7.47
CA GLN A 116 6.11 10.69 -7.25
C GLN A 116 4.95 9.78 -7.63
N VAL A 117 3.97 9.60 -6.73
CA VAL A 117 2.82 8.73 -7.01
C VAL A 117 1.65 9.55 -7.56
N VAL A 118 1.04 9.05 -8.63
CA VAL A 118 -0.27 9.46 -9.15
C VAL A 118 -1.19 8.24 -9.09
N SER A 119 -2.33 8.36 -8.43
CA SER A 119 -3.24 7.23 -8.26
C SER A 119 -4.69 7.67 -8.30
N THR A 120 -5.58 6.75 -8.66
CA THR A 120 -7.01 6.89 -8.43
C THR A 120 -7.36 6.97 -6.94
N ARG A 121 -8.38 7.77 -6.60
CA ARG A 121 -8.96 7.94 -5.27
C ARG A 121 -10.03 6.86 -5.03
N VAL A 122 -9.60 5.62 -4.88
CA VAL A 122 -10.52 4.48 -4.67
C VAL A 122 -10.15 3.69 -3.43
N GLY A 123 -11.16 3.11 -2.78
CA GLY A 123 -11.00 2.30 -1.57
C GLY A 123 -10.11 2.97 -0.51
N GLY A 124 -9.08 2.26 -0.03
CA GLY A 124 -8.18 2.76 1.03
C GLY A 124 -6.96 3.52 0.53
N ILE A 125 -6.80 3.75 -0.78
CA ILE A 125 -5.65 4.46 -1.36
C ILE A 125 -5.37 5.84 -0.71
N PRO A 126 -6.38 6.67 -0.39
CA PRO A 126 -6.13 7.97 0.23
C PRO A 126 -5.43 7.90 1.60
N GLU A 127 -5.47 6.74 2.26
CA GLU A 127 -4.84 6.50 3.56
C GLU A 127 -3.41 5.95 3.43
N VAL A 128 -2.99 5.53 2.23
CA VAL A 128 -1.71 4.84 2.00
C VAL A 128 -0.53 5.80 2.03
N LEU A 129 -0.65 7.02 1.52
CA LEU A 129 0.43 8.00 1.54
C LEU A 129 -0.09 9.37 1.97
N PRO A 130 0.74 10.18 2.65
CA PRO A 130 0.41 11.58 2.90
C PRO A 130 0.12 12.31 1.60
N GLU A 131 -0.81 13.28 1.62
CA GLU A 131 -1.20 14.07 0.45
C GLU A 131 -0.04 14.78 -0.26
N SER A 132 1.08 15.02 0.44
CA SER A 132 2.29 15.60 -0.13
C SER A 132 3.06 14.65 -1.05
N LEU A 133 2.83 13.33 -0.96
CA LEU A 133 3.54 12.30 -1.72
C LEU A 133 2.68 11.63 -2.80
N ILE A 134 1.38 11.90 -2.83
CA ILE A 134 0.43 11.27 -3.74
C ILE A 134 -0.53 12.29 -4.36
N ILE A 135 -0.66 12.24 -5.67
CA ILE A 135 -1.69 12.98 -6.40
C ILE A 135 -2.86 12.03 -6.62
N LEU A 136 -3.97 12.33 -5.96
CA LEU A 136 -5.20 11.53 -6.03
C LEU A 136 -6.16 12.08 -7.09
N CYS A 137 -6.54 11.23 -8.04
CA CYS A 137 -7.39 11.54 -9.18
C CYS A 137 -8.69 10.73 -9.13
N GLU A 138 -9.74 11.20 -9.81
CA GLU A 138 -10.92 10.37 -10.04
C GLU A 138 -10.60 9.23 -11.04
N PRO A 139 -11.29 8.08 -10.97
CA PRO A 139 -11.05 6.92 -11.86
C PRO A 139 -11.56 7.18 -13.29
N SER A 140 -10.98 8.17 -13.96
CA SER A 140 -11.28 8.57 -15.34
C SER A 140 -9.98 8.92 -16.07
N VAL A 141 -9.95 8.67 -17.39
CA VAL A 141 -8.79 9.00 -18.24
C VAL A 141 -8.41 10.46 -18.09
N LYS A 142 -9.39 11.38 -18.22
CA LYS A 142 -9.17 12.82 -18.11
C LYS A 142 -8.52 13.23 -16.78
N SER A 143 -9.07 12.78 -15.65
CA SER A 143 -8.53 13.15 -14.34
C SER A 143 -7.13 12.58 -14.09
N LEU A 144 -6.85 11.38 -14.59
CA LEU A 144 -5.52 10.78 -14.49
C LEU A 144 -4.50 11.47 -15.41
N CYS A 145 -4.90 11.88 -16.62
CA CYS A 145 -4.08 12.71 -17.50
C CYS A 145 -3.74 14.04 -16.80
N GLU A 146 -4.72 14.76 -16.24
CA GLU A 146 -4.50 16.00 -15.49
C GLU A 146 -3.55 15.80 -14.30
N GLY A 147 -3.70 14.71 -13.55
CA GLY A 147 -2.83 14.36 -12.42
C GLY A 147 -1.40 14.06 -12.85
N LEU A 148 -1.22 13.33 -13.96
CA LEU A 148 0.09 13.00 -14.50
C LEU A 148 0.76 14.23 -15.12
N GLU A 149 0.01 15.11 -15.79
CA GLU A 149 0.51 16.41 -16.26
C GLU A 149 1.00 17.30 -15.12
N LYS A 150 0.25 17.34 -14.02
CA LYS A 150 0.66 18.04 -12.80
C LYS A 150 1.97 17.48 -12.26
N ALA A 151 2.12 16.15 -12.18
CA ALA A 151 3.35 15.50 -11.75
C ALA A 151 4.54 15.82 -12.69
N ILE A 152 4.33 15.77 -14.01
CA ILE A 152 5.33 16.12 -15.03
C ILE A 152 5.75 17.59 -14.90
N SER A 153 4.79 18.49 -14.68
CA SER A 153 5.07 19.92 -14.47
C SER A 153 5.88 20.17 -13.19
N GLN A 154 5.55 19.49 -12.10
CA GLN A 154 6.31 19.56 -10.85
C GLN A 154 7.71 18.98 -11.00
N LEU A 155 7.88 17.92 -11.79
CA LEU A 155 9.19 17.33 -12.09
C LEU A 155 10.06 18.34 -12.86
N LYS A 156 9.53 18.92 -13.94
CA LYS A 156 10.24 19.89 -14.79
C LYS A 156 10.60 21.18 -14.05
N SER A 157 9.75 21.63 -13.12
CA SER A 157 10.01 22.83 -12.30
C SER A 157 10.90 22.57 -11.08
N GLY A 158 11.28 21.31 -10.81
CA GLY A 158 12.02 20.95 -9.60
C GLY A 158 11.22 21.10 -8.31
N ALA A 159 9.89 21.21 -8.40
CA ALA A 159 8.99 21.32 -7.26
C ALA A 159 8.72 19.97 -6.58
N LEU A 160 9.01 18.85 -7.24
CA LEU A 160 8.94 17.53 -6.63
C LEU A 160 9.99 17.38 -5.53
N LEU A 161 9.62 16.62 -4.50
CA LEU A 161 10.56 16.24 -3.46
C LEU A 161 11.66 15.35 -4.07
N PRO A 162 12.94 15.57 -3.70
CA PRO A 162 14.01 14.67 -4.08
C PRO A 162 13.70 13.22 -3.66
N PRO A 163 14.08 12.22 -4.48
CA PRO A 163 13.81 10.80 -4.19
C PRO A 163 14.24 10.37 -2.77
N GLU A 164 15.38 10.88 -2.30
CA GLU A 164 15.88 10.61 -0.94
C GLU A 164 14.93 11.10 0.16
N LYS A 165 14.32 12.28 -0.02
CA LYS A 165 13.35 12.81 0.95
C LYS A 165 12.08 11.98 0.95
N ILE A 166 11.57 11.60 -0.21
CA ILE A 166 10.39 10.73 -0.34
C ILE A 166 10.66 9.40 0.38
N HIS A 167 11.79 8.75 0.09
CA HIS A 167 12.20 7.51 0.77
C HIS A 167 12.26 7.67 2.29
N ASN A 168 12.91 8.73 2.78
CA ASN A 168 13.06 8.98 4.22
C ASN A 168 11.72 9.20 4.92
N ILE A 169 10.77 9.88 4.27
CA ILE A 169 9.40 10.05 4.76
C ILE A 169 8.77 8.65 4.86
N VAL A 170 8.65 7.92 3.75
CA VAL A 170 7.97 6.60 3.69
C VAL A 170 8.56 5.59 4.70
N LYS A 171 9.89 5.58 4.88
CA LYS A 171 10.61 4.75 5.84
C LYS A 171 10.12 4.92 7.30
N THR A 172 9.59 6.09 7.67
CA THR A 172 9.11 6.34 9.03
C THR A 172 7.66 5.87 9.26
N PHE A 173 6.82 5.91 8.23
CA PHE A 173 5.41 5.55 8.34
C PHE A 173 5.19 4.03 8.31
N TYR A 174 5.92 3.30 7.47
CA TYR A 174 5.71 1.87 7.24
C TYR A 174 6.81 1.00 7.85
N THR A 175 6.91 1.06 9.18
CA THR A 175 7.71 0.08 9.93
C THR A 175 6.79 -0.94 10.60
N TRP A 176 7.16 -2.22 10.54
CA TRP A 176 6.42 -3.29 11.24
C TRP A 176 6.23 -3.01 12.73
N ARG A 177 7.18 -2.32 13.36
CA ARG A 177 7.05 -1.89 14.76
C ARG A 177 5.90 -0.90 14.96
N ASN A 178 5.83 0.14 14.12
CA ASN A 178 4.76 1.15 14.20
C ASN A 178 3.39 0.53 13.86
N VAL A 179 3.34 -0.35 12.85
CA VAL A 179 2.11 -1.10 12.51
C VAL A 179 1.66 -1.94 13.71
N ALA A 180 2.55 -2.73 14.30
CA ALA A 180 2.25 -3.55 15.48
C ALA A 180 1.75 -2.70 16.65
N GLU A 181 2.44 -1.61 17.00
CA GLU A 181 2.05 -0.71 18.10
C GLU A 181 0.67 -0.07 17.87
N ARG A 182 0.37 0.34 16.63
CA ARG A 182 -0.95 0.88 16.27
C ARG A 182 -2.03 -0.18 16.35
N THR A 183 -1.75 -1.39 15.88
CA THR A 183 -2.69 -2.53 15.96
C THR A 183 -2.96 -2.89 17.42
N GLU A 184 -1.93 -3.00 18.26
CA GLU A 184 -2.07 -3.28 19.69
C GLU A 184 -2.99 -2.27 20.39
N LYS A 185 -2.86 -0.96 20.10
CA LYS A 185 -3.75 0.07 20.65
C LYS A 185 -5.23 -0.15 20.32
N VAL A 186 -5.53 -0.66 19.13
CA VAL A 186 -6.90 -1.00 18.73
C VAL A 186 -7.38 -2.23 19.50
N TYR A 187 -6.55 -3.27 19.59
CA TYR A 187 -6.89 -4.49 20.34
C TYR A 187 -7.10 -4.20 21.83
N ASP A 188 -6.22 -3.41 22.46
CA ASP A 188 -6.36 -2.99 23.85
C ASP A 188 -7.65 -2.19 24.09
N ARG A 189 -8.00 -1.30 23.14
CA ARG A 189 -9.25 -0.54 23.20
C ARG A 189 -10.46 -1.47 23.16
N VAL A 190 -10.51 -2.36 22.17
CA VAL A 190 -11.64 -3.30 21.98
C VAL A 190 -11.72 -4.32 23.12
N ALA A 191 -10.58 -4.74 23.68
CA ALA A 191 -10.54 -5.65 24.82
C ALA A 191 -11.14 -5.02 26.10
N GLY A 192 -11.09 -3.69 26.22
CA GLY A 192 -11.74 -2.95 27.30
C GLY A 192 -13.23 -2.68 27.09
N GLU A 193 -13.76 -2.92 25.89
CA GLU A 193 -15.17 -2.69 25.60
C GLU A 193 -16.05 -3.78 26.23
N ALA A 194 -17.18 -3.37 26.80
CA ALA A 194 -18.13 -4.31 27.37
C ALA A 194 -18.70 -5.22 26.26
N VAL A 195 -18.47 -6.52 26.41
CA VAL A 195 -19.01 -7.53 25.52
C VAL A 195 -20.54 -7.49 25.61
N LEU A 196 -21.20 -7.09 24.53
CA LEU A 196 -22.67 -7.05 24.47
C LEU A 196 -23.24 -8.44 24.78
N SER A 197 -24.27 -8.48 25.61
CA SER A 197 -25.05 -9.69 25.90
C SER A 197 -25.79 -10.18 24.66
N MET A 198 -26.13 -11.47 24.63
CA MET A 198 -26.70 -12.10 23.43
C MET A 198 -28.01 -11.45 22.98
N ASP A 199 -28.86 -11.05 23.91
CA ASP A 199 -30.10 -10.32 23.67
C ASP A 199 -29.86 -9.02 22.88
N LYS A 200 -28.88 -8.21 23.31
CA LYS A 200 -28.52 -6.96 22.64
C LYS A 200 -27.89 -7.17 21.26
N ARG A 201 -27.15 -8.27 21.09
CA ARG A 201 -26.57 -8.65 19.78
C ARG A 201 -27.67 -9.05 18.80
N LEU A 202 -28.65 -9.81 19.26
CA LEU A 202 -29.78 -10.28 18.45
C LEU A 202 -30.67 -9.11 18.03
N ASP A 203 -30.99 -8.22 18.97
CA ASP A 203 -31.78 -7.02 18.72
C ASP A 203 -31.11 -6.11 17.68
N ARG A 204 -29.78 -5.92 17.78
CA ARG A 204 -29.00 -5.18 16.77
C ARG A 204 -29.04 -5.82 15.39
N LEU A 205 -28.93 -7.15 15.28
CA LEU A 205 -28.96 -7.86 13.99
C LEU A 205 -30.34 -7.78 13.32
N ILE A 206 -31.40 -7.91 14.09
CA ILE A 206 -32.78 -7.88 13.57
C ILE A 206 -33.18 -6.45 13.17
N SER A 207 -32.79 -5.45 13.95
CA SER A 207 -33.12 -4.03 13.69
C SER A 207 -32.34 -3.41 12.53
N HIS A 208 -31.06 -3.74 12.35
CA HIS A 208 -30.20 -3.05 11.36
C HIS A 208 -30.05 -3.76 10.01
N CYS A 209 -30.29 -5.07 9.93
CA CYS A 209 -30.10 -5.84 8.68
C CYS A 209 -31.40 -6.07 7.89
N GLY A 210 -32.51 -5.44 8.29
CA GLY A 210 -33.83 -5.62 7.67
C GLY A 210 -34.55 -6.90 8.11
N PRO A 211 -35.87 -7.00 7.90
CA PRO A 211 -36.70 -8.02 8.55
C PRO A 211 -36.38 -9.46 8.12
N VAL A 212 -36.05 -9.68 6.84
CA VAL A 212 -35.74 -11.03 6.32
C VAL A 212 -34.28 -11.41 6.60
N THR A 213 -33.33 -10.59 6.13
CA THR A 213 -31.89 -10.84 6.29
C THR A 213 -31.45 -10.82 7.75
N GLY A 214 -32.03 -9.93 8.57
CA GLY A 214 -31.79 -9.88 10.02
C GLY A 214 -32.24 -11.15 10.74
N CYS A 215 -33.39 -11.73 10.37
CA CYS A 215 -33.83 -13.02 10.93
C CYS A 215 -32.90 -14.17 10.56
N ILE A 216 -32.37 -14.20 9.34
CA ILE A 216 -31.39 -15.21 8.90
C ILE A 216 -30.09 -15.09 9.71
N PHE A 217 -29.54 -13.88 9.85
CA PHE A 217 -28.33 -13.66 10.65
C PHE A 217 -28.53 -13.94 12.14
N ALA A 218 -29.71 -13.60 12.68
CA ALA A 218 -30.11 -13.92 14.04
C ALA A 218 -30.11 -15.43 14.30
N LEU A 219 -30.71 -16.21 13.39
CA LEU A 219 -30.71 -17.68 13.48
C LEU A 219 -29.28 -18.24 13.43
N LEU A 220 -28.44 -17.73 12.53
CA LEU A 220 -27.04 -18.15 12.40
C LEU A 220 -26.22 -17.78 13.64
N ALA A 221 -26.48 -16.62 14.27
CA ALA A 221 -25.85 -16.21 15.52
C ALA A 221 -26.26 -17.11 16.69
N VAL A 222 -27.53 -17.47 16.80
CA VAL A 222 -28.04 -18.42 17.81
C VAL A 222 -27.41 -19.80 17.60
N LEU A 223 -27.35 -20.29 16.36
CA LEU A 223 -26.70 -21.57 16.04
C LEU A 223 -25.21 -21.56 16.43
N ASN A 224 -24.48 -20.50 16.10
CA ASN A 224 -23.09 -20.34 16.52
C ASN A 224 -22.94 -20.28 18.04
N PHE A 225 -23.87 -19.63 18.73
CA PHE A 225 -23.86 -19.59 20.19
C PHE A 225 -24.10 -20.97 20.82
N LEU A 226 -25.08 -21.72 20.30
CA LEU A 226 -25.31 -23.10 20.73
C LEU A 226 -24.09 -23.99 20.46
N PHE A 227 -23.46 -23.81 19.29
CA PHE A 227 -22.21 -24.48 18.96
C PHE A 227 -21.09 -24.11 19.92
N LEU A 228 -20.95 -22.83 20.29
CA LEU A 228 -19.98 -22.37 21.29
C LEU A 228 -20.25 -23.00 22.67
N VAL A 229 -21.51 -23.08 23.10
CA VAL A 229 -21.90 -23.73 24.36
C VAL A 229 -21.56 -25.22 24.33
N PHE A 230 -21.82 -25.89 23.20
CA PHE A 230 -21.42 -27.28 22.99
C PHE A 230 -19.89 -27.44 23.05
N LEU A 231 -19.13 -26.57 22.38
CA LEU A 231 -17.66 -26.59 22.44
C LEU A 231 -17.14 -26.38 23.86
N ARG A 232 -17.72 -25.45 24.63
CA ARG A 232 -17.38 -25.23 26.05
C ARG A 232 -17.72 -26.42 26.94
N TRP A 233 -18.74 -27.21 26.58
CA TRP A 233 -19.07 -28.45 27.26
C TRP A 233 -18.05 -29.55 26.94
N VAL A 234 -17.62 -29.67 25.68
CA VAL A 234 -16.61 -30.66 25.25
C VAL A 234 -15.20 -30.31 25.74
N THR A 235 -14.84 -29.02 25.70
CA THR A 235 -13.53 -28.49 26.13
C THR A 235 -13.76 -27.27 27.03
N PRO A 236 -13.85 -27.49 28.36
CA PRO A 236 -14.02 -26.40 29.31
C PRO A 236 -12.90 -25.36 29.23
N ASP A 237 -13.25 -24.08 29.35
CA ASP A 237 -12.30 -22.96 29.30
C ASP A 237 -11.16 -23.11 30.34
N SER A 238 -11.39 -23.84 31.45
CA SER A 238 -10.39 -24.09 32.48
C SER A 238 -9.22 -24.97 32.03
N ILE A 239 -9.37 -25.70 30.92
CA ILE A 239 -8.33 -26.56 30.34
C ILE A 239 -7.52 -25.82 29.26
N ILE A 240 -8.02 -24.66 28.80
CA ILE A 240 -7.37 -23.89 27.75
C ILE A 240 -6.26 -23.05 28.38
N ASP A 241 -5.02 -23.34 27.99
CA ASP A 241 -3.87 -22.55 28.42
C ASP A 241 -4.06 -21.08 28.04
N VAL A 242 -3.95 -20.20 29.03
CA VAL A 242 -3.95 -18.76 28.79
C VAL A 242 -2.63 -18.41 28.13
N ALA A 243 -2.70 -17.92 26.88
CA ALA A 243 -1.53 -17.43 26.18
C ALA A 243 -0.89 -16.28 26.98
N VAL A 244 0.27 -16.55 27.57
CA VAL A 244 1.05 -15.54 28.28
C VAL A 244 1.57 -14.54 27.27
N ASP A 245 1.39 -13.25 27.55
CA ASP A 245 2.07 -12.20 26.79
C ASP A 245 3.58 -12.34 27.04
N ALA A 246 4.28 -13.00 26.12
CA ALA A 246 5.70 -13.32 26.28
C ALA A 246 6.58 -12.15 25.83
N THR A 247 6.20 -11.42 24.78
CA THR A 247 7.03 -10.39 24.12
C THR A 247 6.34 -9.05 23.88
N GLY A 248 5.05 -8.91 24.20
CA GLY A 248 4.29 -7.67 24.04
C GLY A 248 4.55 -6.63 25.15
N PRO A 249 3.80 -5.51 25.14
CA PRO A 249 4.02 -4.39 26.06
C PRO A 249 3.82 -4.75 27.54
N ARG A 250 3.01 -5.78 27.82
CA ARG A 250 2.73 -6.27 29.18
C ARG A 250 3.57 -7.50 29.54
N ALA A 251 4.56 -7.81 28.70
CA ALA A 251 5.24 -9.09 28.67
C ALA A 251 5.86 -9.54 29.99
N ALA A 252 5.79 -10.85 30.21
CA ALA A 252 6.50 -11.53 31.28
C ALA A 252 8.04 -11.44 31.10
N TRP A 253 8.56 -11.52 29.87
CA TRP A 253 10.01 -11.53 29.60
C TRP A 253 10.65 -10.14 29.65
N ALA A 254 9.91 -9.06 29.43
CA ALA A 254 10.41 -7.69 29.59
C ALA A 254 10.76 -7.36 31.06
N ARG A 255 10.17 -8.05 32.03
CA ARG A 255 10.45 -7.88 33.46
C ARG A 255 11.71 -8.63 33.92
N GLN A 256 12.16 -9.63 33.17
CA GLN A 256 13.32 -10.46 33.53
C GLN A 256 14.65 -9.92 32.98
N HIS A 257 14.60 -9.09 31.93
CA HIS A 257 15.76 -8.39 31.39
C HIS A 257 15.42 -6.91 31.10
N PRO A 258 15.62 -5.98 32.05
CA PRO A 258 15.48 -4.57 31.76
C PRO A 258 16.50 -4.20 30.70
N CYS A 259 16.04 -3.93 29.48
CA CYS A 259 16.87 -3.41 28.41
C CYS A 259 17.53 -2.12 28.92
N SER A 260 18.84 -2.19 29.13
CA SER A 260 19.66 -1.09 29.63
C SER A 260 19.55 0.11 28.69
N LYS A 261 18.63 1.04 29.00
CA LYS A 261 18.74 2.43 28.56
C LYS A 261 19.98 3.03 29.25
N LYS A 262 21.15 2.89 28.64
CA LYS A 262 22.22 3.88 28.78
C LYS A 262 22.32 4.64 27.47
N GLY A 263 21.58 5.75 27.42
CA GLY A 263 21.92 6.87 26.56
C GLY A 263 23.30 7.39 26.95
N GLY A 264 23.99 7.92 25.94
CA GLY A 264 25.35 8.40 26.08
C GLY A 264 25.47 9.57 27.04
N GLU A 265 26.49 9.49 27.87
CA GLU A 265 27.27 10.61 28.38
C GLU A 265 28.68 10.05 28.57
N ASN A 266 29.62 10.57 27.79
CA ASN A 266 31.03 10.79 28.16
C ASN A 266 31.72 11.49 27.00
N ASN A 267 31.56 12.81 27.00
CA ASN A 267 32.53 13.72 26.40
C ASN A 267 33.55 14.04 27.50
N GLU A 268 34.74 13.44 27.46
CA GLU A 268 36.00 14.12 27.81
C GLU A 268 37.23 13.24 27.52
N MET A 269 38.05 13.76 26.61
CA MET A 269 39.51 13.82 26.65
C MET A 269 40.37 12.57 26.97
N SER A 270 41.16 12.23 25.94
CA SER A 270 42.64 12.25 25.95
C SER A 270 43.43 10.96 26.27
N LYS A 271 44.47 10.78 25.44
CA LYS A 271 45.69 9.97 25.59
C LYS A 271 45.53 8.44 25.51
N THR A 272 46.02 7.83 24.44
CA THR A 272 47.40 7.29 24.32
C THR A 272 47.47 6.26 23.17
N ARG A 273 48.42 6.48 22.25
CA ARG A 273 48.98 5.57 21.21
C ARG A 273 48.13 5.21 19.99
#